data_AF-A0A9P3PS59-F1
#
_entry.id   AF-A0A9P3PS59-F1
#
_cell.length_a   1.000
_cell.length_b   1.000
_cell.length_c   1.000
_cell.angle_alpha   90.00
_cell.angle_beta   90.00
_cell.angle_gamma   90.00
#
_symmetry.space_group_name_H-M   'P 1'
#
loop_
_entity.id
_entity.type
_entity.pdbx_description
1 polymer ?
#
loop_
_entity_poly.entity_id
_entity_poly.type
_entity_poly.pdbx_seq_one_letter_code
_entity_poly.pdbx_strand_id
1 'polypeptide(L)'
;MSLNINGDLALNLLCPTLQRQICNSAVVLFQETHLGPNDHESLDIPSGYQVVSHTRTYRTIFPHFHGGVLALIADNLAVTRRLDLCSPDILVLEFEHFFLVNAYILPEYHKWDSFSDSDPFQKLEDTLMLLSSTGKGLFLMGDLNARTGNHSPLHTTNNPSPRLSEDAVISTRGRALLELCRQLTLDILNGNSRFPGQHSGLTSFHARGSATVDYVIANLAASALVRMLTISPLFDEDGDMISDHAALFLSLNLPAPSHSSTKRKQSKFRFPPLPTHTELDRLLIEVLNSKEACDARKLGRLYGPTYDTSQPISVYIDGSCHGNGTDVARAGAGVYFGPNSSRNMALRVPGAQTNNRGEAYALLKALQVIHTDESISVYSDSLYVIQTITVSAPQHAAQGWRLPNGDIFKDIVRLIQIRTAPICLIQVKGHSGNNHHDQADRLANIGADCPEVPAYQSLLIPLPIPTNRPSLPNLLKVSAKLLQVPVTEKRLTLRADTLSSLNIIETLTGNVTESSNNKWNGAKNL
;
A
#
# COMPACT_ATOMS: atom_id res chain seq x y z
N MET A 1 -20.75 -4.12 -0.91
CA MET A 1 -19.64 -3.99 -1.87
C MET A 1 -18.68 -5.16 -1.69
N SER A 2 -18.06 -5.67 -2.75
CA SER A 2 -16.87 -6.53 -2.69
C SER A 2 -15.78 -5.94 -3.56
N LEU A 3 -14.52 -6.02 -3.16
CA LEU A 3 -13.37 -5.46 -3.89
C LEU A 3 -12.08 -6.21 -3.51
N ASN A 4 -11.39 -6.81 -4.48
CA ASN A 4 -9.99 -7.14 -4.30
C ASN A 4 -9.21 -5.82 -4.23
N ILE A 5 -8.47 -5.62 -3.13
CA ILE A 5 -7.79 -4.36 -2.85
C ILE A 5 -6.31 -4.37 -3.25
N ASN A 6 -5.79 -5.54 -3.68
CA ASN A 6 -4.41 -5.78 -4.10
C ASN A 6 -3.36 -5.26 -3.10
N GLY A 7 -3.55 -5.62 -1.82
CA GLY A 7 -2.74 -5.14 -0.71
C GLY A 7 -3.06 -3.71 -0.28
N ASP A 8 -2.17 -3.17 0.57
CA ASP A 8 -2.20 -1.76 1.00
C ASP A 8 -3.56 -1.26 1.52
N LEU A 9 -4.42 -2.14 2.07
CA LEU A 9 -5.79 -1.80 2.52
C LEU A 9 -5.81 -0.57 3.44
N ALA A 10 -4.85 -0.46 4.36
CA ALA A 10 -4.73 0.68 5.26
C ALA A 10 -4.45 2.02 4.55
N LEU A 11 -3.67 2.01 3.46
CA LEU A 11 -3.43 3.18 2.61
C LEU A 11 -4.66 3.50 1.76
N ASN A 12 -5.28 2.47 1.17
CA ASN A 12 -6.48 2.63 0.36
C ASN A 12 -7.69 3.13 1.17
N LEU A 13 -7.78 2.79 2.46
CA LEU A 13 -8.76 3.35 3.40
C LEU A 13 -8.60 4.86 3.66
N LEU A 14 -7.46 5.47 3.33
CA LEU A 14 -7.30 6.94 3.37
C LEU A 14 -7.94 7.64 2.15
N CYS A 15 -8.32 6.89 1.10
CA CYS A 15 -8.95 7.47 -0.09
C CYS A 15 -10.40 7.94 0.21
N PRO A 16 -10.75 9.23 0.01
CA PRO A 16 -12.09 9.73 0.26
C PRO A 16 -13.18 9.04 -0.58
N THR A 17 -12.87 8.59 -1.81
CA THR A 17 -13.81 7.80 -2.61
C THR A 17 -14.09 6.45 -1.98
N LEU A 18 -13.06 5.71 -1.55
CA LEU A 18 -13.28 4.42 -0.91
C LEU A 18 -14.05 4.58 0.40
N GLN A 19 -13.73 5.59 1.23
CA GLN A 19 -14.48 5.88 2.45
C GLN A 19 -15.97 6.17 2.18
N ARG A 20 -16.30 6.96 1.14
CA ARG A 20 -17.69 7.18 0.71
C ARG A 20 -18.38 5.89 0.30
N GLN A 21 -17.72 5.02 -0.46
CA GLN A 21 -18.31 3.72 -0.88
C GLN A 21 -18.49 2.75 0.29
N ILE A 22 -17.60 2.80 1.29
CA ILE A 22 -17.76 2.07 2.54
C ILE A 22 -18.99 2.57 3.29
N CYS A 23 -19.10 3.88 3.56
CA CYS A 23 -20.23 4.48 4.27
C CYS A 23 -21.59 4.29 3.56
N ASN A 24 -21.59 4.15 2.24
CA ASN A 24 -22.79 3.83 1.45
C ASN A 24 -23.14 2.32 1.43
N SER A 25 -22.28 1.47 1.98
CA SER A 25 -22.42 0.01 1.98
C SER A 25 -22.73 -0.53 3.37
N ALA A 26 -23.78 -1.33 3.50
CA ALA A 26 -24.10 -2.01 4.77
C ALA A 26 -23.09 -3.14 5.12
N VAL A 27 -22.51 -3.76 4.08
CA VAL A 27 -21.40 -4.73 4.17
C VAL A 27 -20.38 -4.45 3.07
N VAL A 28 -19.10 -4.45 3.42
CA VAL A 28 -17.96 -4.35 2.50
C VAL A 28 -17.07 -5.56 2.68
N LEU A 29 -16.75 -6.24 1.58
CA LEU A 29 -15.87 -7.40 1.54
C LEU A 29 -14.58 -7.00 0.82
N PHE A 30 -13.44 -7.27 1.44
CA PHE A 30 -12.12 -7.07 0.86
C PHE A 30 -11.41 -8.41 0.66
N GLN A 31 -10.70 -8.53 -0.46
CA GLN A 31 -9.78 -9.61 -0.81
C GLN A 31 -8.35 -9.04 -0.96
N GLU A 32 -7.32 -9.88 -0.85
CA GLU A 32 -5.88 -9.48 -0.80
C GLU A 32 -5.58 -8.36 0.20
N THR A 33 -6.06 -8.52 1.42
CA THR A 33 -5.91 -7.49 2.45
C THR A 33 -4.48 -7.35 2.96
N HIS A 34 -3.65 -8.39 2.82
CA HIS A 34 -2.24 -8.44 3.25
C HIS A 34 -2.03 -8.15 4.76
N LEU A 35 -3.07 -8.40 5.57
CA LEU A 35 -3.05 -8.18 7.01
C LEU A 35 -2.48 -9.38 7.76
N GLY A 36 -1.50 -9.11 8.62
CA GLY A 36 -1.09 -10.04 9.66
C GLY A 36 -2.04 -10.03 10.87
N PRO A 37 -1.80 -10.93 11.84
CA PRO A 37 -2.51 -10.94 13.12
C PRO A 37 -2.51 -9.55 13.77
N ASN A 38 -3.70 -9.07 14.15
CA ASN A 38 -3.94 -7.77 14.80
C ASN A 38 -3.55 -6.52 13.98
N ASP A 39 -3.25 -6.62 12.67
CA ASP A 39 -3.07 -5.42 11.82
C ASP A 39 -4.40 -4.71 11.53
N HIS A 40 -5.51 -5.46 11.55
CA HIS A 40 -6.86 -4.92 11.38
C HIS A 40 -7.27 -3.91 12.48
N GLU A 41 -6.61 -3.94 13.65
CA GLU A 41 -6.84 -2.99 14.75
C GLU A 41 -6.28 -1.58 14.48
N SER A 42 -5.33 -1.46 13.54
CA SER A 42 -4.70 -0.18 13.16
C SER A 42 -5.33 0.50 11.94
N LEU A 43 -6.35 -0.11 11.33
CA LEU A 43 -7.01 0.43 10.14
C LEU A 43 -7.88 1.64 10.49
N ASP A 44 -7.75 2.73 9.72
CA ASP A 44 -8.59 3.93 9.86
C ASP A 44 -9.96 3.71 9.20
N ILE A 45 -10.77 2.90 9.87
CA ILE A 45 -12.09 2.45 9.39
C ILE A 45 -13.17 3.45 9.83
N PRO A 46 -14.11 3.83 8.93
CA PRO A 46 -15.24 4.68 9.28
C PRO A 46 -16.01 4.21 10.52
N SER A 47 -16.38 5.14 11.38
CA SER A 47 -17.12 4.83 12.61
C SER A 47 -18.47 4.19 12.32
N GLY A 48 -18.85 3.19 13.12
CA GLY A 48 -20.12 2.46 12.94
C GLY A 48 -19.98 1.18 12.13
N TYR A 49 -18.77 0.66 11.95
CA TYR A 49 -18.50 -0.66 11.39
C TYR A 49 -17.76 -1.55 12.39
N GLN A 50 -18.15 -2.82 12.42
CA GLN A 50 -17.38 -3.90 13.03
C GLN A 50 -16.48 -4.54 11.98
N VAL A 51 -15.28 -4.93 12.40
CA VAL A 51 -14.30 -5.62 11.56
C VAL A 51 -14.38 -7.11 11.81
N VAL A 52 -14.35 -7.89 10.72
CA VAL A 52 -14.25 -9.35 10.77
C VAL A 52 -13.17 -9.78 9.79
N SER A 53 -12.06 -10.30 10.29
CA SER A 53 -10.99 -10.88 9.47
C SER A 53 -10.53 -12.18 10.11
N HIS A 54 -9.98 -13.06 9.28
CA HIS A 54 -9.26 -14.23 9.73
C HIS A 54 -7.85 -14.11 9.14
N THR A 55 -6.84 -13.95 9.99
CA THR A 55 -5.48 -13.62 9.55
C THR A 55 -4.64 -14.88 9.40
N ARG A 56 -3.77 -14.94 8.38
CA ARG A 56 -2.84 -16.06 8.21
C ARG A 56 -1.91 -16.17 9.43
N THR A 57 -1.75 -17.39 9.95
CA THR A 57 -0.76 -17.72 10.98
C THR A 57 0.65 -17.48 10.43
N TYR A 58 1.52 -16.84 11.21
CA TYR A 58 2.86 -16.47 10.76
C TYR A 58 3.71 -17.72 10.45
N ARG A 59 3.97 -17.97 9.17
CA ARG A 59 4.96 -18.96 8.71
C ARG A 59 6.28 -18.24 8.45
N THR A 60 7.34 -18.70 9.09
CA THR A 60 8.68 -18.09 9.20
C THR A 60 9.48 -17.93 7.89
N ILE A 61 8.86 -18.18 6.73
CA ILE A 61 9.53 -18.32 5.43
C ILE A 61 9.34 -17.07 4.55
N PHE A 62 8.31 -16.24 4.79
CA PHE A 62 8.01 -15.06 3.98
C PHE A 62 8.01 -13.77 4.82
N PRO A 63 8.69 -12.69 4.38
CA PRO A 63 8.75 -11.43 5.12
C PRO A 63 7.47 -10.57 5.02
N HIS A 64 6.50 -10.97 4.19
CA HIS A 64 5.27 -10.23 3.94
C HIS A 64 4.05 -11.16 3.96
N PHE A 65 2.93 -10.69 4.51
CA PHE A 65 1.65 -11.39 4.43
C PHE A 65 1.04 -11.18 3.03
N HIS A 66 0.68 -12.27 2.37
CA HIS A 66 -0.04 -12.27 1.09
C HIS A 66 -1.51 -12.69 1.31
N GLY A 67 -2.38 -12.48 0.32
CA GLY A 67 -3.80 -12.90 0.35
C GLY A 67 -4.59 -12.32 1.52
N GLY A 68 -5.49 -13.12 2.11
CA GLY A 68 -6.25 -12.75 3.30
C GLY A 68 -7.52 -11.95 3.01
N VAL A 69 -8.63 -12.34 3.65
CA VAL A 69 -9.95 -11.66 3.52
C VAL A 69 -10.38 -10.88 4.77
N LEU A 70 -11.12 -9.80 4.56
CA LEU A 70 -11.71 -8.97 5.61
C LEU A 70 -13.14 -8.55 5.22
N ALA A 71 -14.03 -8.42 6.20
CA ALA A 71 -15.32 -7.77 6.05
C ALA A 71 -15.46 -6.60 7.02
N LEU A 72 -15.97 -5.48 6.51
CA LEU A 72 -16.58 -4.41 7.31
C LEU A 72 -18.09 -4.61 7.27
N ILE A 73 -18.72 -4.63 8.45
CA ILE A 73 -20.17 -4.83 8.59
C ILE A 73 -20.68 -3.66 9.42
N ALA A 74 -21.77 -3.00 9.02
CA ALA A 74 -22.32 -1.92 9.82
C ALA A 74 -22.76 -2.42 11.21
N ASP A 75 -22.48 -1.65 12.27
CA ASP A 75 -22.73 -1.97 13.69
C ASP A 75 -24.22 -2.24 13.99
N ASN A 76 -25.12 -1.81 13.11
CA ASN A 76 -26.58 -2.00 13.23
C ASN A 76 -27.10 -3.30 12.59
N LEU A 77 -26.25 -4.10 11.95
CA LEU A 77 -26.64 -5.39 11.37
C LEU A 77 -26.42 -6.54 12.34
N ALA A 78 -27.48 -7.31 12.59
CA ALA A 78 -27.37 -8.60 13.24
C ALA A 78 -26.68 -9.60 12.30
N VAL A 79 -25.53 -10.13 12.72
CA VAL A 79 -24.74 -11.10 11.95
C VAL A 79 -24.08 -12.10 12.89
N THR A 80 -24.17 -13.38 12.54
CA THR A 80 -23.45 -14.47 13.21
C THR A 80 -22.18 -14.79 12.41
N ARG A 81 -21.03 -14.81 13.07
CA ARG A 81 -19.73 -15.12 12.44
C ARG A 81 -19.52 -16.63 12.48
N ARG A 82 -19.49 -17.29 11.32
CA ARG A 82 -19.30 -18.75 11.21
C ARG A 82 -17.82 -19.10 11.20
N LEU A 83 -17.17 -18.85 12.34
CA LEU A 83 -15.73 -19.07 12.56
C LEU A 83 -15.31 -20.53 12.36
N ASP A 84 -16.25 -21.47 12.51
CA ASP A 84 -16.12 -22.89 12.18
C ASP A 84 -15.85 -23.15 10.69
N LEU A 85 -16.32 -22.26 9.82
CA LEU A 85 -16.19 -22.37 8.36
C LEU A 85 -15.14 -21.41 7.78
N CYS A 86 -14.75 -20.39 8.54
CA CYS A 86 -13.72 -19.45 8.11
C CYS A 86 -12.34 -20.11 7.94
N SER A 87 -11.55 -19.53 7.04
CA SER A 87 -10.10 -19.71 6.89
C SER A 87 -9.49 -18.32 6.62
N PRO A 88 -8.16 -18.17 6.51
CA PRO A 88 -7.59 -16.86 6.20
C PRO A 88 -8.06 -16.27 4.86
N ASP A 89 -8.49 -17.12 3.94
CA ASP A 89 -8.88 -16.76 2.58
C ASP A 89 -10.39 -16.87 2.33
N ILE A 90 -11.16 -17.36 3.31
CA ILE A 90 -12.62 -17.52 3.25
C ILE A 90 -13.26 -17.02 4.54
N LEU A 91 -14.15 -16.04 4.44
CA LEU A 91 -14.95 -15.55 5.57
C LEU A 91 -16.42 -15.90 5.36
N VAL A 92 -17.06 -16.51 6.36
CA VAL A 92 -18.48 -16.86 6.31
C VAL A 92 -19.26 -16.04 7.34
N LEU A 93 -20.21 -15.25 6.84
CA LEU A 93 -21.13 -14.43 7.61
C LEU A 93 -22.55 -14.97 7.46
N GLU A 94 -23.27 -15.11 8.56
CA GLU A 94 -24.66 -15.58 8.58
C GLU A 94 -25.59 -14.43 9.00
N PHE A 95 -26.45 -14.00 8.07
CA PHE A 95 -27.56 -13.08 8.31
C PHE A 95 -28.86 -13.87 8.48
N GLU A 96 -29.97 -13.20 8.78
CA GLU A 96 -31.26 -13.86 9.03
C GLU A 96 -31.70 -14.78 7.87
N HIS A 97 -31.70 -14.25 6.63
CA HIS A 97 -32.22 -14.96 5.46
C HIS A 97 -31.14 -15.62 4.58
N PHE A 98 -29.87 -15.25 4.73
CA PHE A 98 -28.80 -15.71 3.86
C PHE A 98 -27.43 -15.81 4.54
N PHE A 99 -26.57 -16.67 3.99
CA PHE A 99 -25.13 -16.67 4.19
C PHE A 99 -24.46 -15.77 3.16
N LEU A 100 -23.40 -15.09 3.57
CA LEU A 100 -22.53 -14.30 2.72
C LEU A 100 -21.09 -14.79 2.92
N VAL A 101 -20.52 -15.35 1.85
CA VAL A 101 -19.16 -15.85 1.80
C VAL A 101 -18.29 -14.82 1.07
N ASN A 102 -17.26 -14.33 1.75
CA ASN A 102 -16.15 -13.60 1.12
C ASN A 102 -15.05 -14.64 0.82
N ALA A 103 -14.58 -14.72 -0.43
CA ALA A 103 -13.50 -15.62 -0.80
C ALA A 103 -12.40 -14.91 -1.60
N TYR A 104 -11.17 -15.29 -1.33
CA TYR A 104 -10.00 -15.01 -2.15
C TYR A 104 -9.31 -16.32 -2.53
N ILE A 105 -9.14 -16.62 -3.83
CA ILE A 105 -8.42 -17.81 -4.27
C ILE A 105 -7.21 -17.39 -5.10
N LEU A 106 -6.00 -17.73 -4.64
CA LEU A 106 -4.74 -17.37 -5.30
C LEU A 106 -4.72 -17.83 -6.77
N PRO A 107 -4.12 -17.09 -7.73
CA PRO A 107 -4.06 -17.49 -9.13
C PRO A 107 -3.49 -18.91 -9.36
N GLU A 108 -3.98 -19.62 -10.40
CA GLU A 108 -3.69 -21.05 -10.66
C GLU A 108 -2.19 -21.42 -10.68
N TYR A 109 -1.30 -20.47 -11.00
CA TYR A 109 0.15 -20.68 -11.09
C TYR A 109 0.91 -20.44 -9.77
N HIS A 110 0.25 -19.96 -8.71
CA HIS A 110 0.84 -19.83 -7.37
C HIS A 110 0.56 -21.08 -6.54
N LYS A 111 1.58 -21.57 -5.82
CA LYS A 111 1.40 -22.65 -4.85
C LYS A 111 0.76 -22.11 -3.57
N TRP A 112 -0.32 -22.74 -3.13
CA TRP A 112 -1.03 -22.38 -1.90
C TRP A 112 -0.37 -22.92 -0.62
N ASP A 113 0.38 -24.02 -0.72
CA ASP A 113 1.05 -24.75 0.38
C ASP A 113 2.00 -23.87 1.23
N SER A 114 2.48 -22.81 0.60
CA SER A 114 3.41 -21.82 1.12
C SER A 114 2.72 -20.78 2.00
N PHE A 115 1.39 -20.64 1.89
CA PHE A 115 0.62 -19.55 2.50
C PHE A 115 -0.64 -19.99 3.28
N SER A 116 -1.15 -21.20 3.06
CA SER A 116 -2.33 -21.75 3.72
C SER A 116 -2.05 -23.18 4.21
N ASP A 117 -2.70 -23.56 5.31
CA ASP A 117 -2.64 -24.92 5.87
C ASP A 117 -3.46 -25.94 5.05
N SER A 118 -4.39 -25.47 4.22
CA SER A 118 -5.23 -26.27 3.31
C SER A 118 -5.44 -25.57 1.97
N ASP A 119 -5.71 -26.32 0.90
CA ASP A 119 -6.07 -25.75 -0.41
C ASP A 119 -7.28 -24.81 -0.28
N PRO A 120 -7.15 -23.50 -0.59
CA PRO A 120 -8.26 -22.55 -0.48
C PRO A 120 -9.44 -22.88 -1.39
N PHE A 121 -9.20 -23.50 -2.56
CA PHE A 121 -10.29 -23.89 -3.45
C PHE A 121 -11.05 -25.09 -2.88
N GLN A 122 -10.36 -26.12 -2.36
CA GLN A 122 -11.03 -27.23 -1.68
C GLN A 122 -11.81 -26.76 -0.44
N LYS A 123 -11.22 -25.86 0.37
CA LYS A 123 -11.91 -25.27 1.53
C LYS A 123 -13.15 -24.47 1.12
N LEU A 124 -13.14 -23.83 -0.05
CA LEU A 124 -14.31 -23.16 -0.62
C LEU A 124 -15.38 -24.19 -1.01
N GLU A 125 -15.03 -25.26 -1.72
CA GLU A 125 -15.95 -26.35 -2.07
C GLU A 125 -16.64 -26.93 -0.83
N ASP A 126 -15.86 -27.32 0.18
CA ASP A 126 -16.35 -27.90 1.44
C ASP A 126 -17.32 -26.95 2.16
N THR A 127 -16.98 -25.66 2.18
CA THR A 127 -17.79 -24.61 2.79
C THR A 127 -19.12 -24.44 2.04
N LEU A 128 -19.08 -24.33 0.71
CA LEU A 128 -20.28 -24.16 -0.10
C LEU A 128 -21.17 -25.41 -0.06
N MET A 129 -20.61 -26.63 -0.07
CA MET A 129 -21.34 -27.88 0.12
C MET A 129 -22.14 -27.87 1.43
N LEU A 130 -21.50 -27.55 2.55
CA LEU A 130 -22.16 -27.49 3.85
C LEU A 130 -23.25 -26.41 3.89
N LEU A 131 -22.95 -25.20 3.43
CA LEU A 131 -23.91 -24.09 3.43
C LEU A 131 -25.13 -24.38 2.53
N SER A 132 -24.91 -25.02 1.38
CA SER A 132 -25.98 -25.36 0.43
C SER A 132 -26.95 -26.40 1.00
N SER A 133 -26.45 -27.32 1.86
CA SER A 133 -27.29 -28.32 2.55
C SER A 133 -28.36 -27.72 3.49
N THR A 134 -28.20 -26.45 3.90
CA THR A 134 -29.14 -25.78 4.80
C THR A 134 -30.42 -25.29 4.13
N GLY A 135 -30.45 -25.18 2.80
CA GLY A 135 -31.55 -24.57 2.04
C GLY A 135 -31.73 -23.06 2.22
N LYS A 136 -30.92 -22.41 3.08
CA LYS A 136 -30.91 -20.95 3.30
C LYS A 136 -30.35 -20.22 2.08
N GLY A 137 -30.61 -18.92 1.94
CA GLY A 137 -29.97 -18.12 0.89
C GLY A 137 -28.44 -18.20 1.01
N LEU A 138 -27.74 -18.31 -0.12
CA LEU A 138 -26.28 -18.32 -0.16
C LEU A 138 -25.79 -17.34 -1.21
N PHE A 139 -24.98 -16.37 -0.80
CA PHE A 139 -24.17 -15.51 -1.66
C PHE A 139 -22.69 -15.83 -1.47
N LEU A 140 -21.96 -15.98 -2.57
CA LEU A 140 -20.51 -15.99 -2.63
C LEU A 140 -20.05 -14.75 -3.41
N MET A 141 -19.11 -14.01 -2.85
CA MET A 141 -18.52 -12.81 -3.44
C MET A 141 -17.00 -12.79 -3.26
N GLY A 142 -16.28 -12.34 -4.29
CA GLY A 142 -14.83 -12.07 -4.21
C GLY A 142 -14.07 -12.54 -5.45
N ASP A 143 -12.74 -12.47 -5.37
CA ASP A 143 -11.83 -12.87 -6.44
C ASP A 143 -11.52 -14.38 -6.35
N LEU A 144 -11.94 -15.12 -7.38
CA LEU A 144 -11.76 -16.56 -7.47
C LEU A 144 -10.60 -16.93 -8.41
N ASN A 145 -9.99 -15.96 -9.10
CA ASN A 145 -9.00 -16.15 -10.16
C ASN A 145 -9.42 -17.22 -11.19
N ALA A 146 -10.71 -17.22 -11.57
CA ALA A 146 -11.36 -18.32 -12.29
C ALA A 146 -12.16 -17.80 -13.50
N ARG A 147 -11.50 -17.63 -14.65
CA ARG A 147 -12.13 -17.05 -15.86
C ARG A 147 -13.16 -18.02 -16.44
N THR A 148 -14.45 -17.70 -16.36
CA THR A 148 -15.54 -18.60 -16.79
C THR A 148 -15.95 -18.48 -18.26
N GLY A 149 -15.52 -17.44 -18.96
CA GLY A 149 -16.13 -17.03 -20.23
C GLY A 149 -17.63 -16.72 -20.10
N ASN A 150 -18.35 -16.85 -21.23
CA ASN A 150 -19.80 -16.68 -21.36
C ASN A 150 -20.64 -17.89 -20.87
N HIS A 151 -20.03 -18.87 -20.22
CA HIS A 151 -20.71 -20.12 -19.88
C HIS A 151 -21.58 -19.94 -18.62
N SER A 152 -22.83 -20.41 -18.68
CA SER A 152 -23.71 -20.55 -17.52
C SER A 152 -23.60 -21.96 -16.92
N PRO A 153 -23.64 -22.13 -15.58
CA PRO A 153 -23.79 -23.44 -14.97
C PRO A 153 -25.08 -24.15 -15.45
N LEU A 154 -24.98 -25.42 -15.85
CA LEU A 154 -26.07 -26.17 -16.46
C LEU A 154 -26.86 -27.00 -15.43
N HIS A 155 -27.75 -26.37 -14.69
CA HIS A 155 -28.49 -27.02 -13.59
C HIS A 155 -29.59 -27.99 -14.05
N THR A 156 -30.20 -27.77 -15.22
CA THR A 156 -31.23 -28.66 -15.80
C THR A 156 -31.12 -28.67 -17.34
N THR A 157 -31.89 -29.54 -17.99
CA THR A 157 -32.01 -29.59 -19.46
C THR A 157 -32.76 -28.41 -20.07
N ASN A 158 -33.34 -27.52 -19.26
CA ASN A 158 -33.99 -26.31 -19.74
C ASN A 158 -33.00 -25.16 -19.87
N ASN A 159 -33.14 -24.41 -20.97
CA ASN A 159 -32.24 -23.36 -21.44
C ASN A 159 -31.73 -22.47 -20.28
N PRO A 160 -30.43 -22.48 -19.95
CA PRO A 160 -29.90 -21.63 -18.89
C PRO A 160 -30.07 -20.16 -19.26
N SER A 161 -30.20 -19.28 -18.26
CA SER A 161 -30.20 -17.83 -18.52
C SER A 161 -28.86 -17.45 -19.17
N PRO A 162 -28.87 -16.75 -20.33
CA PRO A 162 -27.63 -16.48 -21.06
C PRO A 162 -26.77 -15.49 -20.28
N ARG A 163 -25.48 -15.80 -20.20
CA ARG A 163 -24.44 -14.94 -19.62
C ARG A 163 -23.66 -14.23 -20.72
N LEU A 164 -23.48 -12.92 -20.57
CA LEU A 164 -22.60 -12.10 -21.38
C LEU A 164 -21.47 -11.54 -20.52
N SER A 165 -20.24 -11.87 -20.87
CA SER A 165 -18.97 -11.46 -20.26
C SER A 165 -18.09 -10.88 -21.36
N GLU A 166 -17.48 -9.73 -21.11
CA GLU A 166 -16.45 -9.15 -21.99
C GLU A 166 -15.20 -10.06 -22.06
N ASP A 167 -14.92 -10.79 -20.98
CA ASP A 167 -13.94 -11.88 -21.00
C ASP A 167 -14.58 -13.16 -21.55
N ALA A 168 -14.18 -13.57 -22.76
CA ALA A 168 -14.62 -14.80 -23.41
C ALA A 168 -13.73 -16.02 -23.07
N VAL A 169 -12.62 -15.85 -22.35
CA VAL A 169 -11.66 -16.93 -22.07
C VAL A 169 -12.17 -17.81 -20.93
N ILE A 170 -11.99 -19.13 -21.08
CA ILE A 170 -12.26 -20.11 -20.04
C ILE A 170 -10.97 -20.76 -19.51
N SER A 171 -10.67 -20.57 -18.22
CA SER A 171 -9.51 -21.16 -17.54
C SER A 171 -9.83 -22.56 -16.98
N THR A 172 -8.82 -23.28 -16.48
CA THR A 172 -9.02 -24.60 -15.85
C THR A 172 -9.88 -24.47 -14.61
N ARG A 173 -9.57 -23.49 -13.73
CA ARG A 173 -10.38 -23.18 -12.56
C ARG A 173 -11.74 -22.59 -12.94
N GLY A 174 -11.84 -21.86 -14.05
CA GLY A 174 -13.13 -21.45 -14.61
C GLY A 174 -14.07 -22.63 -14.87
N ARG A 175 -13.55 -23.73 -15.43
CA ARG A 175 -14.33 -24.98 -15.60
C ARG A 175 -14.67 -25.63 -14.27
N ALA A 176 -13.72 -25.70 -13.32
CA ALA A 176 -13.97 -26.25 -11.99
C ALA A 176 -15.06 -25.46 -11.24
N LEU A 177 -15.00 -24.13 -11.28
CA LEU A 177 -16.00 -23.25 -10.68
C LEU A 177 -17.38 -23.41 -11.33
N LEU A 178 -17.46 -23.52 -12.66
CA LEU A 178 -18.72 -23.79 -13.36
C LEU A 178 -19.32 -25.15 -12.96
N GLU A 179 -18.48 -26.17 -12.80
CA GLU A 179 -18.90 -27.51 -12.37
C GLU A 179 -19.35 -27.53 -10.90
N LEU A 180 -18.62 -26.87 -9.99
CA LEU A 180 -19.01 -26.67 -8.60
C LEU A 180 -20.36 -25.94 -8.50
N CYS A 181 -20.52 -24.84 -9.24
CA CYS A 181 -21.79 -24.12 -9.33
C CYS A 181 -22.91 -25.03 -9.84
N ARG A 182 -22.63 -25.83 -10.88
CA ARG A 182 -23.58 -26.79 -11.47
C ARG A 182 -24.07 -27.80 -10.42
N GLN A 183 -23.15 -28.41 -9.68
CA GLN A 183 -23.41 -29.41 -8.64
C GLN A 183 -24.21 -28.84 -7.47
N LEU A 184 -23.90 -27.60 -7.04
CA LEU A 184 -24.55 -26.94 -5.90
C LEU A 184 -25.78 -26.10 -6.26
N THR A 185 -26.23 -26.13 -7.52
CA THR A 185 -27.34 -25.30 -8.02
C THR A 185 -27.18 -23.79 -7.76
N LEU A 186 -25.97 -23.28 -8.03
CA LEU A 186 -25.60 -21.87 -7.89
C LEU A 186 -25.55 -21.16 -9.26
N ASP A 187 -26.31 -20.08 -9.40
CA ASP A 187 -26.23 -19.17 -10.54
C ASP A 187 -25.00 -18.25 -10.39
N ILE A 188 -24.25 -18.03 -11.48
CA ILE A 188 -23.30 -16.91 -11.57
C ILE A 188 -24.07 -15.68 -12.05
N LEU A 189 -24.06 -14.60 -11.28
CA LEU A 189 -24.85 -13.39 -11.56
C LEU A 189 -24.14 -12.48 -12.57
N ASN A 190 -22.81 -12.43 -12.57
CA ASN A 190 -22.02 -11.67 -13.55
C ASN A 190 -22.45 -12.05 -14.97
N GLY A 191 -22.89 -11.07 -15.75
CA GLY A 191 -23.36 -11.23 -17.12
C GLY A 191 -24.73 -11.87 -17.31
N ASN A 192 -25.38 -12.36 -16.26
CA ASN A 192 -26.62 -13.12 -16.38
C ASN A 192 -27.82 -12.18 -16.59
N SER A 193 -28.39 -12.22 -17.81
CA SER A 193 -29.48 -11.33 -18.25
C SER A 193 -30.78 -11.36 -17.42
N ARG A 194 -30.92 -12.31 -16.50
CA ARG A 194 -32.03 -12.37 -15.53
C ARG A 194 -31.99 -11.22 -14.51
N PHE A 195 -30.80 -10.72 -14.19
CA PHE A 195 -30.60 -9.70 -13.15
C PHE A 195 -30.46 -8.32 -13.78
N PRO A 196 -30.93 -7.24 -13.11
CA PRO A 196 -30.76 -5.88 -13.60
C PRO A 196 -29.45 -5.25 -13.12
N GLY A 197 -28.87 -4.40 -13.98
CA GLY A 197 -27.71 -3.56 -13.66
C GLY A 197 -26.64 -3.61 -14.75
N GLN A 198 -25.40 -3.32 -14.39
CA GLN A 198 -24.24 -3.33 -15.30
C GLN A 198 -23.22 -4.33 -14.76
N HIS A 199 -23.26 -5.56 -15.25
CA HIS A 199 -22.51 -6.67 -14.65
C HIS A 199 -21.86 -7.63 -15.66
N SER A 200 -21.73 -7.21 -16.92
CA SER A 200 -21.04 -7.96 -18.00
C SER A 200 -19.56 -7.59 -18.18
N GLY A 201 -19.12 -6.50 -17.56
CA GLY A 201 -17.78 -5.94 -17.74
C GLY A 201 -16.66 -6.76 -17.10
N LEU A 202 -15.44 -6.45 -17.53
CA LEU A 202 -14.19 -6.94 -16.94
C LEU A 202 -14.09 -6.52 -15.46
N THR A 203 -13.41 -7.34 -14.65
CA THR A 203 -13.29 -7.10 -13.21
C THR A 203 -11.86 -6.87 -12.74
N SER A 204 -10.84 -7.19 -13.55
CA SER A 204 -9.43 -7.05 -13.19
C SER A 204 -8.61 -6.53 -14.38
N PHE A 205 -7.68 -5.60 -14.14
CA PHE A 205 -7.08 -4.71 -15.13
C PHE A 205 -5.57 -4.56 -14.94
N HIS A 206 -4.78 -5.45 -15.54
CA HIS A 206 -3.32 -5.42 -15.43
C HIS A 206 -2.65 -4.89 -16.70
N ALA A 207 -1.38 -4.47 -16.59
CA ALA A 207 -0.56 -4.08 -17.75
C ALA A 207 -0.37 -5.21 -18.79
N ARG A 208 -0.64 -6.47 -18.43
CA ARG A 208 -0.60 -7.64 -19.33
C ARG A 208 -1.95 -7.98 -19.98
N GLY A 209 -3.00 -7.24 -19.64
CA GLY A 209 -4.37 -7.50 -20.10
C GLY A 209 -5.39 -7.51 -18.95
N SER A 210 -6.66 -7.56 -19.33
CA SER A 210 -7.79 -7.53 -18.41
C SER A 210 -8.57 -8.85 -18.45
N ALA A 211 -9.30 -9.17 -17.37
CA ALA A 211 -10.05 -10.41 -17.22
C ALA A 211 -11.31 -10.23 -16.35
N THR A 212 -12.19 -11.23 -16.36
CA THR A 212 -13.27 -11.39 -15.38
C THR A 212 -12.89 -12.52 -14.44
N VAL A 213 -12.63 -12.18 -13.17
CA VAL A 213 -12.19 -13.12 -12.11
C VAL A 213 -12.92 -12.94 -10.77
N ASP A 214 -13.54 -11.77 -10.58
CA ASP A 214 -14.33 -11.43 -9.39
C ASP A 214 -15.81 -11.72 -9.67
N TYR A 215 -16.45 -12.51 -8.81
CA TYR A 215 -17.82 -12.99 -9.07
C TYR A 215 -18.77 -12.68 -7.93
N VAL A 216 -20.05 -12.51 -8.29
CA VAL A 216 -21.19 -12.73 -7.40
C VAL A 216 -21.89 -14.01 -7.86
N ILE A 217 -22.01 -14.97 -6.96
CA ILE A 217 -22.59 -16.30 -7.21
C ILE A 217 -23.65 -16.53 -6.13
N ALA A 218 -24.83 -17.05 -6.50
CA ALA A 218 -25.92 -17.23 -5.55
C ALA A 218 -26.81 -18.44 -5.85
N ASN A 219 -27.35 -19.06 -4.80
CA ASN A 219 -28.42 -20.05 -4.96
C ASN A 219 -29.77 -19.38 -5.27
N LEU A 220 -30.77 -20.16 -5.68
CA LEU A 220 -32.09 -19.65 -6.06
C LEU A 220 -32.76 -18.77 -4.97
N ALA A 221 -32.60 -19.14 -3.69
CA ALA A 221 -33.16 -18.41 -2.56
C ALA A 221 -32.51 -17.03 -2.36
N ALA A 222 -31.18 -16.94 -2.47
CA ALA A 222 -30.46 -15.67 -2.44
C ALA A 222 -30.73 -14.82 -3.71
N SER A 223 -30.75 -15.44 -4.89
CA SER A 223 -31.09 -14.78 -6.16
C SER A 223 -32.45 -14.08 -6.13
N ALA A 224 -33.43 -14.57 -5.37
CA ALA A 224 -34.74 -13.93 -5.20
C ALA A 224 -34.67 -12.60 -4.41
N LEU A 225 -33.62 -12.36 -3.62
CA LEU A 225 -33.40 -11.13 -2.87
C LEU A 225 -32.69 -10.04 -3.71
N VAL A 226 -32.15 -10.37 -4.88
CA VAL A 226 -31.32 -9.46 -5.67
C VAL A 226 -32.15 -8.35 -6.30
N ARG A 227 -31.87 -7.10 -5.90
CA ARG A 227 -32.46 -5.88 -6.49
C ARG A 227 -31.68 -5.42 -7.72
N MET A 228 -30.36 -5.46 -7.66
CA MET A 228 -29.45 -4.97 -8.71
C MET A 228 -28.02 -5.44 -8.45
N LEU A 229 -27.25 -5.68 -9.52
CA LEU A 229 -25.80 -5.88 -9.46
C LEU A 229 -25.10 -4.86 -10.39
N THR A 230 -24.12 -4.14 -9.87
CA THR A 230 -23.26 -3.25 -10.67
C THR A 230 -21.80 -3.59 -10.45
N ILE A 231 -21.03 -3.67 -11.52
CA ILE A 231 -19.58 -3.88 -11.53
C ILE A 231 -18.97 -2.59 -12.06
N SER A 232 -18.10 -1.95 -11.30
CA SER A 232 -17.51 -0.68 -11.70
C SER A 232 -16.12 -0.47 -11.07
N PRO A 233 -15.09 -0.12 -11.86
CA PRO A 233 -13.83 0.40 -11.34
C PRO A 233 -14.07 1.61 -10.43
N LEU A 234 -13.32 1.69 -9.34
CA LEU A 234 -13.33 2.86 -8.46
C LEU A 234 -12.11 3.72 -8.76
N PHE A 235 -12.34 5.02 -8.90
CA PHE A 235 -11.32 6.03 -9.14
C PHE A 235 -11.21 6.97 -7.93
N ASP A 236 -10.00 7.43 -7.61
CA ASP A 236 -9.79 8.52 -6.67
C ASP A 236 -10.14 9.89 -7.30
N GLU A 237 -9.97 10.98 -6.55
CA GLU A 237 -10.31 12.33 -7.02
C GLU A 237 -9.37 12.83 -8.14
N ASP A 238 -8.20 12.21 -8.30
CA ASP A 238 -7.24 12.50 -9.37
C ASP A 238 -7.52 11.69 -10.66
N GLY A 239 -8.48 10.76 -10.61
CA GLY A 239 -8.86 9.88 -11.72
C GLY A 239 -8.04 8.60 -11.84
N ASP A 240 -7.17 8.30 -10.88
CA ASP A 240 -6.40 7.06 -10.81
C ASP A 240 -7.27 5.94 -10.21
N MET A 241 -7.12 4.70 -10.68
CA MET A 241 -7.84 3.56 -10.09
C MET A 241 -7.37 3.30 -8.65
N ILE A 242 -8.32 3.01 -7.75
CA ILE A 242 -8.06 2.68 -6.34
C ILE A 242 -7.46 1.28 -6.20
N SER A 243 -7.93 0.35 -7.02
CA SER A 243 -7.45 -1.02 -7.17
C SER A 243 -7.41 -1.35 -8.66
N ASP A 244 -6.55 -2.28 -9.08
CA ASP A 244 -6.62 -2.89 -10.41
C ASP A 244 -7.80 -3.87 -10.56
N HIS A 245 -8.66 -3.99 -9.54
CA HIS A 245 -9.95 -4.66 -9.63
C HIS A 245 -11.15 -3.68 -9.56
N ALA A 246 -12.24 -4.04 -10.24
CA ALA A 246 -13.54 -3.38 -10.14
C ALA A 246 -14.29 -3.80 -8.86
N ALA A 247 -15.03 -2.86 -8.28
CA ALA A 247 -15.88 -3.15 -7.14
C ALA A 247 -17.21 -3.77 -7.60
N LEU A 248 -17.64 -4.83 -6.89
CA LEU A 248 -18.92 -5.51 -7.05
C LEU A 248 -19.96 -4.91 -6.08
N PHE A 249 -20.95 -4.21 -6.62
CA PHE A 249 -22.04 -3.58 -5.88
C PHE A 249 -23.33 -4.39 -6.01
N LEU A 250 -23.53 -5.31 -5.06
CA LEU A 250 -24.79 -6.05 -4.92
C LEU A 250 -25.78 -5.28 -4.02
N SER A 251 -26.97 -5.02 -4.54
CA SER A 251 -28.12 -4.48 -3.79
C SER A 251 -29.17 -5.56 -3.56
N LEU A 252 -29.71 -5.63 -2.34
CA LEU A 252 -30.74 -6.60 -1.95
C LEU A 252 -32.04 -5.92 -1.53
N ASN A 253 -33.17 -6.58 -1.78
CA ASN A 253 -34.48 -6.28 -1.22
C ASN A 253 -34.68 -7.16 0.02
N LEU A 254 -34.42 -6.62 1.21
CA LEU A 254 -34.61 -7.34 2.47
C LEU A 254 -35.95 -6.95 3.13
N PRO A 255 -36.63 -7.88 3.83
CA PRO A 255 -37.75 -7.55 4.71
C PRO A 255 -37.34 -6.51 5.79
N ALA A 256 -38.30 -5.73 6.27
CA ALA A 256 -38.03 -4.67 7.24
C ALA A 256 -37.61 -5.24 8.61
N PRO A 257 -36.49 -4.80 9.20
CA PRO A 257 -35.99 -5.33 10.47
C PRO A 257 -36.77 -4.80 11.68
N SER A 258 -36.94 -5.64 12.70
CA SER A 258 -37.49 -5.27 14.01
C SER A 258 -36.39 -4.73 14.95
N HIS A 259 -36.57 -3.49 15.41
CA HIS A 259 -35.88 -2.71 16.49
C HIS A 259 -34.60 -3.28 17.18
N SER A 260 -33.57 -2.51 17.55
CA SER A 260 -33.56 -1.12 18.08
C SER A 260 -32.14 -0.50 18.00
N SER A 261 -31.99 0.79 18.32
CA SER A 261 -30.73 1.54 18.23
C SER A 261 -30.19 2.03 19.59
N THR A 262 -28.88 1.87 19.85
CA THR A 262 -28.20 2.44 21.03
C THR A 262 -26.80 2.96 20.69
N LYS A 263 -26.43 4.11 21.28
CA LYS A 263 -25.18 4.87 21.00
C LYS A 263 -23.95 4.34 21.78
N ARG A 264 -22.75 4.55 21.22
CA ARG A 264 -21.46 3.96 21.64
C ARG A 264 -20.58 4.91 22.48
N LYS A 265 -19.70 4.35 23.33
CA LYS A 265 -18.56 5.01 24.02
C LYS A 265 -17.25 4.20 23.76
N GLN A 266 -16.07 4.81 23.96
CA GLN A 266 -14.73 4.23 23.65
C GLN A 266 -13.79 4.11 24.87
N SER A 267 -12.79 3.21 24.83
CA SER A 267 -11.55 3.24 25.64
C SER A 267 -10.38 2.45 24.98
N LYS A 268 -9.15 2.44 25.54
CA LYS A 268 -7.84 2.04 24.91
C LYS A 268 -6.94 1.17 25.84
N PHE A 269 -5.99 0.35 25.33
CA PHE A 269 -4.50 0.35 25.60
C PHE A 269 -3.66 -0.82 24.94
N ARG A 270 -2.34 -0.98 25.25
CA ARG A 270 -1.20 -1.50 24.41
C ARG A 270 -0.35 -2.71 24.95
N PHE A 271 0.57 -3.29 24.12
CA PHE A 271 1.74 -4.17 24.47
C PHE A 271 3.03 -3.91 23.57
N PRO A 272 4.24 -4.54 23.81
CA PRO A 272 5.58 -4.09 23.30
C PRO A 272 6.39 -5.13 22.38
N PRO A 273 7.76 -5.22 22.25
CA PRO A 273 8.49 -4.99 20.96
C PRO A 273 9.58 -6.03 20.45
N LEU A 274 10.28 -5.71 19.32
CA LEU A 274 11.31 -6.46 18.50
C LEU A 274 12.15 -5.46 17.61
N PRO A 275 13.12 -5.79 16.69
CA PRO A 275 14.14 -6.89 16.47
C PRO A 275 15.60 -6.37 16.11
N THR A 276 16.51 -7.16 15.48
CA THR A 276 17.82 -6.72 14.87
C THR A 276 18.19 -7.34 13.48
N HIS A 277 19.16 -6.75 12.75
CA HIS A 277 19.39 -6.82 11.27
C HIS A 277 20.69 -7.52 10.77
N THR A 278 20.78 -7.91 9.47
CA THR A 278 21.57 -7.25 8.37
C THR A 278 21.70 -8.11 7.09
N GLU A 279 21.15 -7.66 5.94
CA GLU A 279 21.54 -8.11 4.57
C GLU A 279 20.94 -7.24 3.42
N LEU A 280 19.90 -6.44 3.70
CA LEU A 280 19.13 -5.66 2.70
C LEU A 280 19.94 -4.67 1.83
N ASP A 281 21.07 -4.17 2.32
CA ASP A 281 21.71 -2.95 1.78
C ASP A 281 22.27 -3.12 0.35
N ARG A 282 22.47 -4.35 -0.13
CA ARG A 282 22.91 -4.63 -1.51
C ARG A 282 21.79 -4.63 -2.54
N LEU A 283 20.61 -5.17 -2.22
CA LEU A 283 19.47 -5.24 -3.15
C LEU A 283 18.87 -3.85 -3.45
N LEU A 284 19.09 -2.92 -2.53
CA LEU A 284 18.50 -1.59 -2.51
C LEU A 284 18.95 -0.70 -3.67
N ILE A 285 20.18 -0.88 -4.17
CA ILE A 285 20.77 -0.08 -5.26
C ILE A 285 20.20 -0.51 -6.63
N GLU A 286 19.86 -1.78 -6.83
CA GLU A 286 19.18 -2.23 -8.06
C GLU A 286 17.70 -1.82 -8.08
N VAL A 287 17.02 -1.86 -6.92
CA VAL A 287 15.60 -1.47 -6.82
C VAL A 287 15.39 0.01 -7.15
N LEU A 288 16.24 0.91 -6.65
CA LEU A 288 16.08 2.36 -6.84
C LEU A 288 16.07 2.82 -8.31
N ASN A 289 16.70 2.07 -9.22
CA ASN A 289 16.78 2.42 -10.64
C ASN A 289 15.61 1.89 -11.49
N SER A 290 14.62 1.19 -10.90
CA SER A 290 13.60 0.43 -11.66
C SER A 290 12.13 0.83 -11.40
N LYS A 291 11.86 1.78 -10.50
CA LYS A 291 10.50 1.99 -9.92
C LYS A 291 9.95 3.42 -9.84
N GLU A 292 10.68 4.43 -10.35
CA GLU A 292 10.41 5.85 -10.07
C GLU A 292 8.95 6.33 -10.28
N ALA A 293 8.19 5.75 -11.23
CA ALA A 293 6.81 6.14 -11.53
C ALA A 293 5.72 5.53 -10.61
N CYS A 294 6.02 4.48 -9.84
CA CYS A 294 5.07 3.87 -8.90
C CYS A 294 5.16 4.54 -7.52
N ASP A 295 6.39 4.71 -7.03
CA ASP A 295 6.63 5.23 -5.69
C ASP A 295 6.26 6.72 -5.59
N ALA A 296 6.49 7.50 -6.65
CA ALA A 296 6.06 8.91 -6.74
C ALA A 296 4.54 9.09 -6.50
N ARG A 297 3.69 8.16 -6.97
CA ARG A 297 2.23 8.22 -6.74
C ARG A 297 1.86 7.86 -5.31
N LYS A 298 2.48 6.83 -4.72
CA LYS A 298 2.27 6.48 -3.29
C LYS A 298 2.72 7.60 -2.35
N LEU A 299 3.82 8.28 -2.67
CA LEU A 299 4.30 9.47 -1.95
C LEU A 299 3.34 10.65 -2.13
N GLY A 300 2.84 10.90 -3.34
CA GLY A 300 1.83 11.93 -3.61
C GLY A 300 0.55 11.74 -2.80
N ARG A 301 0.01 10.50 -2.77
CA ARG A 301 -1.15 10.12 -1.94
C ARG A 301 -0.90 10.33 -0.44
N LEU A 302 0.31 10.06 0.06
CA LEU A 302 0.63 10.21 1.49
C LEU A 302 0.84 11.68 1.92
N TYR A 303 1.60 12.44 1.13
CA TYR A 303 2.09 13.78 1.51
C TYR A 303 1.24 14.93 0.96
N GLY A 304 0.38 14.66 -0.02
CA GLY A 304 -0.48 15.65 -0.66
C GLY A 304 0.27 16.56 -1.66
N PRO A 305 -0.47 17.43 -2.37
CA PRO A 305 0.04 18.22 -3.47
C PRO A 305 0.83 19.46 -3.00
N THR A 306 1.79 19.91 -3.81
CA THR A 306 2.57 21.15 -3.57
C THR A 306 1.78 22.37 -4.04
N TYR A 307 1.82 23.47 -3.28
CA TYR A 307 1.11 24.72 -3.60
C TYR A 307 2.04 25.95 -3.70
N ASP A 308 3.15 25.93 -2.96
CA ASP A 308 4.11 27.05 -2.88
C ASP A 308 5.52 26.58 -3.23
N THR A 309 6.35 27.50 -3.71
CA THR A 309 7.80 27.30 -3.85
C THR A 309 8.55 28.57 -3.47
N SER A 310 9.63 28.40 -2.71
CA SER A 310 10.62 29.44 -2.44
C SER A 310 12.04 28.94 -2.75
N GLN A 311 13.04 29.81 -2.60
CA GLN A 311 14.45 29.38 -2.60
C GLN A 311 14.70 28.43 -1.42
N PRO A 312 15.19 27.19 -1.65
CA PRO A 312 15.31 26.21 -0.58
C PRO A 312 16.23 26.64 0.56
N ILE A 313 15.73 26.54 1.79
CA ILE A 313 16.56 26.67 2.99
C ILE A 313 17.36 25.38 3.16
N SER A 314 18.69 25.47 3.05
CA SER A 314 19.59 24.37 3.35
C SER A 314 19.70 24.15 4.86
N VAL A 315 19.56 22.89 5.29
CA VAL A 315 19.81 22.46 6.66
C VAL A 315 20.52 21.11 6.65
N TYR A 316 21.53 20.97 7.50
CA TYR A 316 22.27 19.73 7.70
C TYR A 316 21.78 19.11 9.01
N ILE A 317 21.49 17.81 9.00
CA ILE A 317 21.06 17.06 10.18
C ILE A 317 21.98 15.88 10.42
N ASP A 318 22.07 15.46 11.67
CA ASP A 318 22.84 14.28 12.07
C ASP A 318 22.30 13.68 13.38
N GLY A 319 22.58 12.39 13.60
CA GLY A 319 22.31 11.67 14.83
C GLY A 319 23.61 11.07 15.37
N SER A 320 23.79 11.13 16.69
CA SER A 320 24.92 10.44 17.34
C SER A 320 24.42 9.57 18.49
N CYS A 321 25.23 8.57 18.88
CA CYS A 321 24.95 7.80 20.08
C CYS A 321 26.23 7.28 20.75
N HIS A 322 26.57 7.87 21.90
CA HIS A 322 27.63 7.38 22.78
C HIS A 322 27.18 6.07 23.43
N GLY A 323 27.98 5.00 23.34
CA GLY A 323 27.64 3.70 23.93
C GLY A 323 26.44 2.99 23.28
N ASN A 324 26.20 3.23 21.99
CA ASN A 324 25.09 2.65 21.23
C ASN A 324 24.96 1.12 21.42
N GLY A 325 23.76 0.64 21.70
CA GLY A 325 23.49 -0.78 21.99
C GLY A 325 23.82 -1.24 23.42
N THR A 326 24.16 -0.33 24.34
CA THR A 326 24.39 -0.63 25.77
C THR A 326 23.37 0.10 26.66
N ASP A 327 23.21 -0.33 27.90
CA ASP A 327 22.29 0.30 28.87
C ASP A 327 22.70 1.73 29.27
N VAL A 328 23.93 2.14 28.97
CA VAL A 328 24.45 3.50 29.18
C VAL A 328 24.43 4.35 27.90
N ALA A 329 23.74 3.88 26.86
CA ALA A 329 23.61 4.59 25.59
C ALA A 329 23.04 5.99 25.78
N ARG A 330 23.64 6.99 25.14
CA ARG A 330 23.13 8.38 25.10
C ARG A 330 23.11 8.87 23.67
N ALA A 331 21.93 9.20 23.17
CA ALA A 331 21.74 9.65 21.80
C ALA A 331 21.50 11.15 21.72
N GLY A 332 22.09 11.78 20.70
CA GLY A 332 22.00 13.19 20.40
C GLY A 332 21.51 13.45 18.97
N ALA A 333 20.95 14.64 18.76
CA ALA A 333 20.44 15.11 17.49
C ALA A 333 21.00 16.50 17.18
N GLY A 334 21.62 16.64 16.01
CA GLY A 334 22.24 17.88 15.54
C GLY A 334 21.45 18.48 14.38
N VAL A 335 21.18 19.79 14.43
CA VAL A 335 20.53 20.53 13.34
C VAL A 335 21.34 21.79 13.06
N TYR A 336 21.81 21.95 11.82
CA TYR A 336 22.72 23.03 11.43
C TYR A 336 22.24 23.75 10.16
N PHE A 337 21.89 25.03 10.32
CA PHE A 337 21.43 25.94 9.26
C PHE A 337 22.55 26.84 8.71
N GLY A 338 23.77 26.74 9.23
CA GLY A 338 24.90 27.56 8.84
C GLY A 338 25.56 28.31 10.01
N PRO A 339 26.69 29.01 9.74
CA PRO A 339 27.45 29.70 10.77
C PRO A 339 26.59 30.76 11.49
N ASN A 340 26.70 30.81 12.82
CA ASN A 340 25.99 31.77 13.68
C ASN A 340 24.45 31.79 13.55
N SER A 341 23.82 30.77 12.95
CA SER A 341 22.36 30.70 12.88
C SER A 341 21.77 30.41 14.25
N SER A 342 20.84 31.24 14.72
CA SER A 342 20.05 31.01 15.94
C SER A 342 19.12 29.80 15.85
N ARG A 343 18.97 29.22 14.65
CA ARG A 343 18.21 27.99 14.39
C ARG A 343 19.04 26.72 14.59
N ASN A 344 20.34 26.82 14.87
CA ASN A 344 21.19 25.66 15.13
C ASN A 344 20.81 25.01 16.46
N MET A 345 20.72 23.68 16.50
CA MET A 345 20.27 22.92 17.67
C MET A 345 21.22 21.76 17.97
N ALA A 346 21.59 21.61 19.24
CA ALA A 346 22.16 20.40 19.82
C ALA A 346 21.15 19.89 20.86
N LEU A 347 20.64 18.67 20.68
CA LEU A 347 19.50 18.16 21.45
C LEU A 347 19.73 16.75 21.97
N ARG A 348 19.35 16.52 23.24
CA ARG A 348 19.21 15.15 23.75
C ARG A 348 17.99 14.48 23.12
N VAL A 349 18.15 13.23 22.71
CA VAL A 349 17.09 12.45 22.08
C VAL A 349 16.16 11.86 23.15
N PRO A 350 14.83 12.07 23.07
CA PRO A 350 13.88 11.47 23.99
C PRO A 350 13.52 10.03 23.56
N GLY A 351 13.52 9.07 24.50
CA GLY A 351 13.17 7.67 24.23
C GLY A 351 14.39 6.79 23.91
N ALA A 352 14.27 5.87 22.95
CA ALA A 352 15.31 4.87 22.67
C ALA A 352 16.64 5.50 22.23
N GLN A 353 17.72 5.26 22.97
CA GLN A 353 19.00 5.93 22.73
C GLN A 353 19.78 5.25 21.58
N THR A 354 19.46 5.59 20.33
CA THR A 354 20.14 5.10 19.12
C THR A 354 20.46 6.24 18.15
N ASN A 355 21.52 6.07 17.35
CA ASN A 355 21.91 7.04 16.31
C ASN A 355 20.73 7.33 15.35
N ASN A 356 20.15 6.27 14.76
CA ASN A 356 18.99 6.36 13.86
C ASN A 356 17.80 7.16 14.43
N ARG A 357 17.58 7.13 15.75
CA ARG A 357 16.55 7.96 16.39
C ARG A 357 16.97 9.42 16.50
N GLY A 358 18.25 9.68 16.78
CA GLY A 358 18.83 11.02 16.80
C GLY A 358 18.61 11.75 15.49
N GLU A 359 18.90 11.10 14.37
CA GLU A 359 18.78 11.76 13.07
C GLU A 359 17.32 11.94 12.62
N ALA A 360 16.44 10.97 12.93
CA ALA A 360 15.00 11.17 12.77
C ALA A 360 14.50 12.35 13.63
N TYR A 361 14.97 12.47 14.88
CA TYR A 361 14.61 13.58 15.76
C TYR A 361 15.19 14.92 15.27
N ALA A 362 16.37 14.92 14.65
CA ALA A 362 16.96 16.08 13.99
C ALA A 362 16.10 16.56 12.80
N LEU A 363 15.64 15.64 11.94
CA LEU A 363 14.71 15.96 10.85
C LEU A 363 13.39 16.55 11.37
N LEU A 364 12.79 15.92 12.40
CA LEU A 364 11.60 16.44 13.06
C LEU A 364 11.81 17.88 13.54
N LYS A 365 12.96 18.17 14.17
CA LYS A 365 13.28 19.47 14.75
C LYS A 365 13.55 20.53 13.69
N ALA A 366 14.25 20.19 12.61
CA ALA A 366 14.40 21.08 11.45
C ALA A 366 13.03 21.49 10.86
N LEU A 367 12.11 20.53 10.71
CA LEU A 367 10.76 20.77 10.19
C LEU A 367 9.85 21.59 11.12
N GLN A 368 10.08 21.57 12.43
CA GLN A 368 9.36 22.41 13.40
C GLN A 368 9.77 23.89 13.35
N VAL A 369 10.95 24.21 12.83
CA VAL A 369 11.53 25.57 12.86
C VAL A 369 11.28 26.34 11.57
N ILE A 370 11.07 25.66 10.44
CA ILE A 370 10.91 26.30 9.11
C ILE A 370 9.43 26.42 8.76
N HIS A 371 9.00 27.60 8.29
CA HIS A 371 7.60 27.85 7.96
C HIS A 371 7.09 26.92 6.86
N THR A 372 5.80 26.56 6.91
CA THR A 372 5.17 25.53 6.08
C THR A 372 5.16 25.82 4.58
N ASP A 373 5.33 27.09 4.21
CA ASP A 373 5.35 27.66 2.86
C ASP A 373 6.77 27.90 2.30
N GLU A 374 7.81 27.56 3.06
CA GLU A 374 9.20 27.62 2.60
C GLU A 374 9.68 26.27 2.05
N SER A 375 10.36 26.28 0.89
CA SER A 375 11.11 25.13 0.37
C SER A 375 12.26 24.78 1.31
N ILE A 376 12.56 23.49 1.50
CA ILE A 376 13.63 23.01 2.38
C ILE A 376 14.50 21.96 1.69
N SER A 377 15.82 22.10 1.80
CA SER A 377 16.83 21.11 1.39
C SER A 377 17.52 20.55 2.62
N VAL A 378 17.22 19.28 2.97
CA VAL A 378 17.80 18.60 4.12
C VAL A 378 18.96 17.73 3.69
N TYR A 379 20.14 17.95 4.25
CA TYR A 379 21.34 17.16 4.02
C TYR A 379 21.56 16.19 5.19
N SER A 380 21.70 14.90 4.87
CA SER A 380 21.77 13.78 5.82
C SER A 380 22.57 12.65 5.17
N ASP A 381 23.29 11.84 5.93
CA ASP A 381 23.96 10.63 5.42
C ASP A 381 23.22 9.33 5.77
N SER A 382 22.25 9.36 6.70
CA SER A 382 21.38 8.22 6.98
C SER A 382 20.38 7.94 5.86
N LEU A 383 20.74 6.93 5.08
CA LEU A 383 19.81 6.19 4.22
C LEU A 383 18.56 5.75 4.98
N TYR A 384 18.65 5.38 6.26
CA TYR A 384 17.48 4.98 7.04
C TYR A 384 16.46 6.12 7.17
N VAL A 385 16.87 7.34 7.52
CA VAL A 385 15.95 8.48 7.60
C VAL A 385 15.45 8.87 6.20
N ILE A 386 16.35 8.97 5.23
CA ILE A 386 16.02 9.37 3.85
C ILE A 386 15.00 8.40 3.24
N GLN A 387 15.28 7.10 3.24
CA GLN A 387 14.41 6.08 2.67
C GLN A 387 13.12 5.91 3.46
N THR A 388 13.16 6.01 4.80
CA THR A 388 11.93 5.98 5.60
C THR A 388 10.98 7.11 5.19
N ILE A 389 11.48 8.28 4.77
CA ILE A 389 10.65 9.41 4.31
C ILE A 389 10.32 9.35 2.82
N THR A 390 11.26 8.99 1.95
CA THR A 390 11.12 9.11 0.49
C THR A 390 10.79 7.81 -0.24
N VAL A 391 10.74 6.66 0.45
CA VAL A 391 10.43 5.35 -0.15
C VAL A 391 9.42 4.58 0.70
N SER A 392 9.75 4.34 1.97
CA SER A 392 8.99 3.43 2.84
C SER A 392 7.90 4.11 3.66
N ALA A 393 7.81 5.45 3.66
CA ALA A 393 6.78 6.19 4.41
C ALA A 393 5.35 5.75 4.08
N PRO A 394 4.95 5.50 2.81
CA PRO A 394 3.62 4.97 2.49
C PRO A 394 3.37 3.58 3.10
N GLN A 395 4.38 2.70 3.08
CA GLN A 395 4.29 1.37 3.68
C GLN A 395 4.19 1.45 5.21
N HIS A 396 4.99 2.31 5.85
CA HIS A 396 4.96 2.50 7.30
C HIS A 396 3.69 3.21 7.79
N ALA A 397 3.14 4.14 7.00
CA ALA A 397 1.83 4.73 7.24
C ALA A 397 0.72 3.66 7.20
N ALA A 398 0.75 2.79 6.17
CA ALA A 398 -0.17 1.65 6.06
C ALA A 398 -0.03 0.66 7.24
N GLN A 399 1.19 0.44 7.73
CA GLN A 399 1.49 -0.37 8.91
C GLN A 399 1.26 0.38 10.24
N GLY A 400 0.55 1.51 10.25
CA GLY A 400 0.21 2.26 11.47
C GLY A 400 1.42 2.81 12.24
N TRP A 401 2.55 3.02 11.56
CA TRP A 401 3.85 3.39 12.12
C TRP A 401 4.43 2.37 13.12
N ARG A 402 4.16 1.07 12.90
CA ARG A 402 4.74 -0.06 13.64
C ARG A 402 6.20 -0.35 13.20
N LEU A 403 7.10 0.61 13.39
CA LEU A 403 8.54 0.48 13.14
C LEU A 403 9.37 1.11 14.28
N PRO A 404 10.69 0.80 14.40
CA PRO A 404 11.58 1.60 15.23
C PRO A 404 11.46 3.08 14.90
N ASN A 405 11.31 3.92 15.92
CA ASN A 405 11.13 5.38 15.79
C ASN A 405 9.85 5.84 15.07
N GLY A 406 8.87 4.96 14.85
CA GLY A 406 7.60 5.28 14.20
C GLY A 406 6.80 6.39 14.90
N ASP A 407 7.02 6.60 16.20
CA ASP A 407 6.46 7.72 16.97
C ASP A 407 6.96 9.09 16.51
N ILE A 408 8.23 9.16 16.09
CA ILE A 408 8.83 10.37 15.50
C ILE A 408 8.50 10.45 14.00
N PHE A 409 8.63 9.35 13.25
CA PHE A 409 8.36 9.36 11.80
C PHE A 409 6.91 9.74 11.45
N LYS A 410 5.94 9.30 12.25
CA LYS A 410 4.55 9.73 12.13
C LYS A 410 4.40 11.25 12.19
N ASP A 411 5.11 11.89 13.11
CA ASP A 411 5.06 13.33 13.32
C ASP A 411 5.88 14.09 12.27
N ILE A 412 6.98 13.53 11.76
CA ILE A 412 7.70 14.05 10.59
C ILE A 412 6.78 14.07 9.37
N VAL A 413 6.15 12.94 9.03
CA VAL A 413 5.23 12.85 7.90
C VAL A 413 4.04 13.79 8.09
N ARG A 414 3.55 13.93 9.33
CA ARG A 414 2.50 14.88 9.63
C ARG A 414 2.93 16.34 9.46
N LEU A 415 4.13 16.72 9.88
CA LEU A 415 4.67 18.04 9.60
C LEU A 415 4.76 18.27 8.09
N ILE A 416 5.24 17.29 7.31
CA ILE A 416 5.30 17.40 5.84
C ILE A 416 3.91 17.56 5.21
N GLN A 417 2.90 16.81 5.67
CA GLN A 417 1.51 16.92 5.18
C GLN A 417 0.91 18.32 5.33
N ILE A 418 1.25 19.05 6.40
CA ILE A 418 0.77 20.42 6.60
C ILE A 418 1.63 21.49 5.90
N ARG A 419 2.77 21.11 5.28
CA ARG A 419 3.55 22.04 4.45
C ARG A 419 2.83 22.30 3.14
N THR A 420 2.81 23.53 2.68
CA THR A 420 2.38 23.87 1.32
C THR A 420 3.54 23.76 0.33
N ALA A 421 4.77 24.06 0.78
CA ALA A 421 6.01 23.98 0.00
C ALA A 421 6.74 22.62 0.11
N PRO A 422 7.66 22.29 -0.83
CA PRO A 422 8.29 20.97 -0.91
C PRO A 422 9.53 20.82 -0.02
N ILE A 423 9.86 19.55 0.27
CA ILE A 423 11.11 19.10 0.91
C ILE A 423 11.92 18.22 -0.05
N CYS A 424 13.23 18.47 -0.09
CA CYS A 424 14.21 17.69 -0.83
C CYS A 424 15.25 17.12 0.16
N LEU A 425 15.30 15.79 0.31
CA LEU A 425 16.31 15.11 1.13
C LEU A 425 17.52 14.77 0.25
N ILE A 426 18.70 15.26 0.63
CA ILE A 426 19.92 15.17 -0.15
C ILE A 426 20.90 14.27 0.62
N GLN A 427 21.16 13.09 0.08
CA GLN A 427 22.14 12.18 0.67
C GLN A 427 23.55 12.74 0.49
N VAL A 428 24.23 12.98 1.60
CA VAL A 428 25.68 13.25 1.64
C VAL A 428 26.44 11.97 2.01
N LYS A 429 27.75 11.96 1.77
CA LYS A 429 28.62 10.88 2.26
C LYS A 429 29.08 11.24 3.68
N GLY A 430 28.79 10.38 4.65
CA GLY A 430 29.35 10.48 6.00
C GLY A 430 30.88 10.60 5.97
N HIS A 431 31.42 11.44 6.86
CA HIS A 431 32.86 11.69 7.03
C HIS A 431 33.64 12.06 5.74
N SER A 432 32.99 12.71 4.76
CA SER A 432 33.63 13.07 3.49
C SER A 432 34.40 14.41 3.50
N GLY A 433 34.65 15.00 4.67
CA GLY A 433 35.28 16.33 4.81
C GLY A 433 34.35 17.49 4.43
N ASN A 434 33.04 17.32 4.64
CA ASN A 434 32.06 18.38 4.41
C ASN A 434 31.84 19.18 5.70
N ASN A 435 32.52 20.33 5.77
CA ASN A 435 32.49 21.29 6.89
C ASN A 435 31.09 21.65 7.43
N HIS A 436 29.99 21.41 6.69
CA HIS A 436 28.63 21.65 7.18
C HIS A 436 27.96 20.42 7.80
N HIS A 437 28.25 19.22 7.29
CA HIS A 437 27.80 17.98 7.93
C HIS A 437 28.62 17.70 9.20
N ASP A 438 29.93 17.97 9.19
CA ASP A 438 30.81 17.85 10.36
C ASP A 438 30.36 18.78 11.54
N GLN A 439 29.61 19.85 11.26
CA GLN A 439 28.99 20.69 12.31
C GLN A 439 27.65 20.12 12.81
N ALA A 440 26.92 19.38 11.99
CA ALA A 440 25.73 18.65 12.42
C ALA A 440 26.13 17.49 13.34
N ASP A 441 27.12 16.67 12.97
CA ASP A 441 27.73 15.64 13.84
C ASP A 441 28.18 16.24 15.18
N ARG A 442 28.95 17.34 15.14
CA ARG A 442 29.39 18.04 16.35
C ARG A 442 28.23 18.46 17.25
N LEU A 443 27.13 18.98 16.67
CA LEU A 443 25.93 19.33 17.44
C LEU A 443 25.18 18.11 17.97
N ALA A 444 25.16 17.00 17.23
CA ALA A 444 24.59 15.73 17.70
C ALA A 444 25.39 15.21 18.91
N ASN A 445 26.72 15.16 18.83
CA ASN A 445 27.59 14.75 19.94
C ASN A 445 27.43 15.64 21.19
N ILE A 446 27.31 16.97 21.03
CA ILE A 446 26.95 17.87 22.15
C ILE A 446 25.57 17.51 22.73
N GLY A 447 24.59 17.20 21.87
CA GLY A 447 23.25 16.77 22.28
C GLY A 447 23.22 15.43 23.06
N ALA A 448 24.12 14.50 22.74
CA ALA A 448 24.24 13.21 23.44
C ALA A 448 24.74 13.37 24.89
N ASP A 449 25.52 14.41 25.16
CA ASP A 449 26.02 14.73 26.51
C ASP A 449 25.14 15.72 27.29
N CYS A 450 24.06 16.22 26.69
CA CYS A 450 23.04 16.98 27.42
C CYS A 450 22.27 16.09 28.42
N PRO A 451 21.71 16.68 29.50
CA PRO A 451 20.87 15.96 30.47
C PRO A 451 19.70 15.23 29.82
N GLU A 452 19.21 14.18 30.48
CA GLU A 452 18.04 13.43 30.01
C GLU A 452 16.78 14.29 29.94
N VAL A 453 15.99 14.02 28.91
CA VAL A 453 14.74 14.71 28.61
C VAL A 453 13.56 13.76 28.78
N PRO A 454 12.35 14.27 29.10
CA PRO A 454 11.15 13.44 29.20
C PRO A 454 10.88 12.63 27.92
N ALA A 455 10.17 11.51 28.08
CA ALA A 455 9.77 10.66 26.96
C ALA A 455 9.02 11.45 25.88
N TYR A 456 9.24 11.08 24.61
CA TYR A 456 8.67 11.78 23.46
C TYR A 456 7.13 11.76 23.53
N GLN A 457 6.52 12.93 23.37
CA GLN A 457 5.07 13.09 23.27
C GLN A 457 4.73 13.48 21.84
N SER A 458 3.90 12.66 21.17
CA SER A 458 3.52 12.93 19.79
C SER A 458 2.74 14.23 19.64
N LEU A 459 2.97 14.91 18.52
CA LEU A 459 2.41 16.23 18.24
C LEU A 459 0.92 16.15 17.88
N LEU A 460 0.11 16.98 18.54
CA LEU A 460 -1.33 17.11 18.24
C LEU A 460 -1.55 18.05 17.03
N ILE A 461 -1.12 17.61 15.85
CA ILE A 461 -1.26 18.37 14.60
C ILE A 461 -2.54 17.94 13.86
N PRO A 462 -3.51 18.85 13.59
CA PRO A 462 -4.71 18.54 12.81
C PRO A 462 -4.38 18.21 11.34
N LEU A 463 -5.29 17.55 10.62
CA LEU A 463 -5.14 17.33 9.17
C LEU A 463 -5.19 18.69 8.46
N PRO A 464 -4.44 18.88 7.35
CA PRO A 464 -4.65 20.04 6.49
C PRO A 464 -6.10 20.03 5.98
N ILE A 465 -6.79 21.15 6.11
CA ILE A 465 -8.14 21.33 5.56
C ILE A 465 -8.02 21.42 4.03
N PRO A 466 -8.84 20.69 3.25
CA PRO A 466 -8.83 20.83 1.79
C PRO A 466 -8.99 22.29 1.36
N THR A 467 -8.10 22.76 0.49
CA THR A 467 -8.12 24.15 0.00
C THR A 467 -8.50 24.19 -1.47
N ASN A 468 -9.27 25.21 -1.86
CA ASN A 468 -9.63 25.45 -3.28
C ASN A 468 -8.49 26.11 -4.07
N ARG A 469 -7.26 26.12 -3.56
CA ARG A 469 -6.10 26.71 -4.24
C ARG A 469 -5.58 25.71 -5.27
N PRO A 470 -5.26 26.11 -6.52
CA PRO A 470 -4.64 25.21 -7.49
C PRO A 470 -3.26 24.78 -6.98
N SER A 471 -2.96 23.49 -7.12
CA SER A 471 -1.65 22.92 -6.86
C SER A 471 -0.67 23.20 -8.02
N LEU A 472 0.62 23.05 -7.75
CA LEU A 472 1.68 23.09 -8.74
C LEU A 472 1.81 21.70 -9.38
N PRO A 473 1.39 21.50 -10.65
CA PRO A 473 1.42 20.20 -11.29
C PRO A 473 2.86 19.71 -11.45
N ASN A 474 3.05 18.38 -11.37
CA ASN A 474 4.33 17.69 -11.53
C ASN A 474 5.43 18.02 -10.48
N LEU A 475 5.12 18.75 -9.41
CA LEU A 475 6.07 19.02 -8.32
C LEU A 475 5.75 18.21 -7.06
N LEU A 476 6.50 17.13 -6.84
CA LEU A 476 6.38 16.27 -5.65
C LEU A 476 6.66 17.06 -4.37
N LYS A 477 5.82 16.84 -3.34
CA LYS A 477 6.00 17.40 -1.99
C LYS A 477 7.30 16.93 -1.35
N VAL A 478 7.68 15.68 -1.61
CA VAL A 478 8.87 15.01 -1.08
C VAL A 478 9.68 14.47 -2.24
N SER A 479 10.98 14.72 -2.23
CA SER A 479 11.93 14.18 -3.19
C SER A 479 13.25 13.83 -2.53
N ALA A 480 14.04 12.94 -3.14
CA ALA A 480 15.39 12.62 -2.72
C ALA A 480 16.40 12.91 -3.84
N LYS A 481 17.65 13.22 -3.49
CA LYS A 481 18.78 13.35 -4.43
C LYS A 481 20.06 12.77 -3.83
N LEU A 482 20.85 12.08 -4.65
CA LEU A 482 22.24 11.76 -4.31
C LEU A 482 23.15 12.95 -4.66
N LEU A 483 23.98 13.40 -3.72
CA LEU A 483 24.93 14.47 -3.99
C LEU A 483 26.11 13.91 -4.81
N GLN A 484 26.00 14.00 -6.13
CA GLN A 484 27.11 13.68 -7.04
C GLN A 484 28.24 14.70 -6.86
N VAL A 485 29.29 14.28 -6.15
CA VAL A 485 30.56 15.03 -6.12
C VAL A 485 31.16 14.98 -7.54
N PRO A 486 31.57 16.12 -8.13
CA PRO A 486 32.25 16.11 -9.42
C PRO A 486 33.50 15.22 -9.35
N VAL A 487 33.55 14.19 -10.20
CA VAL A 487 34.75 13.37 -10.32
C VAL A 487 35.82 14.20 -11.04
N THR A 488 36.66 14.89 -10.29
CA THR A 488 37.96 15.34 -10.82
C THR A 488 38.70 14.11 -11.33
N GLU A 489 38.99 14.09 -12.63
CA GLU A 489 39.61 12.96 -13.33
C GLU A 489 40.96 12.58 -12.72
N LYS A 490 40.97 11.62 -11.79
CA LYS A 490 42.18 10.86 -11.48
C LYS A 490 42.40 9.82 -12.56
N ARG A 491 43.16 10.24 -13.57
CA ARG A 491 43.65 9.45 -14.69
C ARG A 491 44.31 8.14 -14.21
N LEU A 492 43.55 7.06 -14.15
CA LEU A 492 44.05 5.72 -13.83
C LEU A 492 44.46 5.01 -15.12
N THR A 493 45.77 4.86 -15.30
CA THR A 493 46.35 4.02 -16.36
C THR A 493 46.06 2.55 -16.10
N LEU A 494 45.05 2.00 -16.76
CA LEU A 494 44.81 0.56 -16.79
C LEU A 494 45.89 -0.13 -17.62
N ARG A 495 46.56 -1.14 -17.05
CA ARG A 495 47.36 -2.08 -17.83
C ARG A 495 46.40 -2.96 -18.64
N ALA A 496 46.63 -3.05 -19.94
CA ALA A 496 45.93 -3.99 -20.79
C ALA A 496 46.49 -5.39 -20.57
N ASP A 497 45.65 -6.30 -20.04
CA ASP A 497 45.71 -7.74 -20.22
C ASP A 497 44.33 -8.32 -19.89
N THR A 498 43.96 -9.46 -20.49
CA THR A 498 42.67 -10.17 -20.34
C THR A 498 41.40 -9.53 -20.95
N LEU A 499 41.46 -9.17 -22.23
CA LEU A 499 40.28 -9.21 -23.13
C LEU A 499 40.50 -10.24 -24.24
N SER A 500 40.21 -11.50 -23.93
CA SER A 500 40.26 -12.62 -24.89
C SER A 500 39.19 -13.67 -24.60
N SER A 501 37.92 -13.27 -24.66
CA SER A 501 36.78 -14.19 -24.72
C SER A 501 35.53 -13.52 -25.32
N LEU A 502 34.89 -14.21 -26.26
CA LEU A 502 33.52 -14.02 -26.75
C LEU A 502 33.25 -12.81 -27.68
N ASN A 503 33.64 -12.99 -28.95
CA ASN A 503 32.89 -12.46 -30.10
C ASN A 503 31.65 -13.35 -30.40
N ILE A 504 30.80 -12.90 -31.35
CA ILE A 504 29.63 -13.61 -31.93
C ILE A 504 28.39 -13.49 -31.01
N ILE A 505 27.24 -12.90 -31.39
CA ILE A 505 26.48 -13.01 -32.65
C ILE A 505 26.04 -11.63 -33.21
N GLU A 506 26.24 -11.41 -34.51
CA GLU A 506 25.43 -10.47 -35.32
C GLU A 506 24.17 -11.17 -35.87
N THR A 507 23.07 -10.43 -36.06
CA THR A 507 22.28 -10.32 -37.32
C THR A 507 20.81 -10.05 -37.00
N LEU A 508 20.31 -8.88 -37.41
CA LEU A 508 19.03 -8.75 -38.12
C LEU A 508 18.97 -7.39 -38.82
N THR A 509 18.93 -7.43 -40.15
CA THR A 509 19.05 -6.29 -41.07
C THR A 509 17.70 -5.66 -41.41
N GLY A 510 17.69 -4.37 -41.75
CA GLY A 510 16.48 -3.64 -42.17
C GLY A 510 16.77 -2.24 -42.71
N ASN A 511 17.20 -2.16 -43.98
CA ASN A 511 17.64 -0.92 -44.62
C ASN A 511 16.56 0.18 -44.73
N VAL A 512 16.96 1.43 -44.49
CA VAL A 512 16.51 2.58 -45.31
C VAL A 512 17.76 3.42 -45.66
N THR A 513 17.85 3.81 -46.93
CA THR A 513 19.05 4.39 -47.58
C THR A 513 19.21 5.90 -47.41
N GLU A 514 20.45 6.37 -47.57
CA GLU A 514 20.88 7.76 -47.56
C GLU A 514 20.15 8.67 -48.57
N SER A 515 20.09 9.98 -48.27
CA SER A 515 20.44 10.99 -49.28
C SER A 515 20.93 12.33 -48.67
N SER A 516 22.20 12.64 -48.93
CA SER A 516 22.75 13.97 -49.26
C SER A 516 22.72 15.17 -48.28
N ASN A 517 23.93 15.68 -48.02
CA ASN A 517 24.33 17.10 -47.98
C ASN A 517 23.71 18.07 -46.94
N ASN A 518 24.57 18.53 -46.02
CA ASN A 518 25.31 19.76 -46.34
C ASN A 518 26.65 19.90 -45.59
N LYS A 519 27.65 20.42 -46.29
CA LYS A 519 28.96 20.81 -45.76
C LYS A 519 28.84 22.10 -44.96
N TRP A 520 29.66 22.31 -43.92
CA TRP A 520 30.32 23.60 -43.70
C TRP A 520 31.71 23.38 -43.06
N ASN A 521 32.72 24.03 -43.63
CA ASN A 521 34.14 23.96 -43.19
C ASN A 521 34.49 25.18 -42.33
N GLY A 522 35.47 25.05 -41.43
CA GLY A 522 36.01 26.16 -40.63
C GLY A 522 36.55 25.70 -39.27
N ALA A 523 37.64 24.94 -39.17
CA ALA A 523 39.03 25.26 -39.51
C ALA A 523 39.76 26.20 -38.51
N LYS A 524 40.77 25.59 -37.85
CA LYS A 524 42.10 26.12 -37.46
C LYS A 524 42.37 26.66 -36.04
N ASN A 525 43.42 26.02 -35.49
CA ASN A 525 44.51 26.54 -34.65
C ASN A 525 44.18 26.81 -33.17
N LEU A 526 45.08 26.48 -32.22
CA LEU A 526 46.48 26.03 -32.32
C LEU A 526 46.79 24.99 -31.24
#